data_AF-A0A1H8P6H8-F1
#
_entry.id   AF-A0A1H8P6H8-F1
#
_cell.length_a   1.000
_cell.length_b   1.000
_cell.length_c   1.000
_cell.angle_alpha   90.00
_cell.angle_beta   90.00
_cell.angle_gamma   90.00
#
_symmetry.space_group_name_H-M   'P 1'
#
loop_
_entity.id
_entity.type
_entity.pdbx_description
1 polymer ?
#
loop_
_entity_poly.entity_id
_entity_poly.type
_entity_poly.pdbx_seq_one_letter_code
_entity_poly.pdbx_strand_id
1 'polypeptide(L)' 'MLTIIENLPAAIAVSGLVLRLYLGSKPTKDVE' A
#
# COMPACT_ATOMS: atom_id res chain seq x y z
N MET A 1 -24.01 9.53 1.36
CA MET A 1 -22.92 9.78 2.33
C MET A 1 -22.58 8.50 3.12
N LEU A 2 -22.51 7.34 2.45
CA LEU A 2 -22.20 6.02 3.06
C LEU A 2 -21.17 5.26 2.19
N THR A 3 -21.28 5.40 0.87
CA THR A 3 -20.34 4.91 -0.15
C THR A 3 -18.89 5.38 0.00
N ILE A 4 -18.65 6.56 0.58
CA ILE A 4 -17.29 7.06 0.86
C ILE A 4 -16.66 6.26 2.01
N ILE A 5 -17.46 5.88 3.01
CA ILE A 5 -17.00 5.12 4.19
C ILE A 5 -16.77 3.66 3.81
N GLU A 6 -17.55 3.09 2.90
CA GLU A 6 -17.37 1.71 2.42
C GLU A 6 -16.16 1.55 1.48
N ASN A 7 -15.81 2.59 0.71
CA ASN A 7 -14.66 2.55 -0.20
C ASN A 7 -13.32 2.93 0.47
N LEU A 8 -13.38 3.52 1.67
CA LEU A 8 -12.19 3.87 2.46
C LEU A 8 -11.35 2.64 2.85
N PRO A 9 -11.94 1.55 3.40
CA PRO A 9 -11.21 0.32 3.72
C PRO A 9 -10.54 -0.30 2.50
N ALA A 10 -11.22 -0.30 1.35
CA ALA A 10 -10.69 -0.84 0.10
C ALA A 10 -9.47 -0.04 -0.38
N ALA A 11 -9.56 1.30 -0.36
CA ALA A 11 -8.45 2.18 -0.73
C ALA A 11 -7.22 2.01 0.19
N ILE A 12 -7.45 1.84 1.51
CA ILE A 12 -6.38 1.60 2.49
C ILE A 12 -5.72 0.24 2.26
N ALA A 13 -6.50 -0.82 2.01
CA ALA A 13 -6.00 -2.16 1.74
C ALA A 13 -5.13 -2.20 0.48
N VAL A 14 -5.57 -1.55 -0.61
CA VAL A 14 -4.80 -1.46 -1.86
C VAL A 14 -3.53 -0.63 -1.67
N SER A 15 -3.61 0.50 -0.98
CA SER A 15 -2.44 1.37 -0.72
C SER A 15 -1.39 0.66 0.14
N GLY A 16 -1.81 -0.04 1.19
CA GLY A 16 -0.91 -0.85 2.03
C GLY A 16 -0.28 -2.01 1.29
N LEU A 17 -1.04 -2.68 0.41
CA LEU A 17 -0.53 -3.74 -0.46
C LEU A 17 0.54 -3.21 -1.43
N VAL A 18 0.27 -2.08 -2.10
CA VAL A 18 1.22 -1.43 -3.01
C VAL A 18 2.48 -0.99 -2.26
N LEU A 19 2.36 -0.42 -1.07
CA LEU A 19 3.51 -0.03 -0.25
C LEU A 19 4.34 -1.25 0.17
N ARG A 20 3.70 -2.35 0.57
CA ARG A 20 4.38 -3.60 0.92
C ARG A 20 5.10 -4.20 -0.28
N LEU A 21 4.47 -4.22 -1.45
CA LEU A 21 5.09 -4.68 -2.69
C LEU A 21 6.25 -3.76 -3.10
N TYR A 22 6.09 -2.45 -2.99
CA TYR A 22 7.16 -1.49 -3.29
C TYR A 22 8.36 -1.67 -2.38
N LEU A 23 8.16 -1.81 -1.06
CA LEU A 23 9.25 -2.00 -0.10
C LEU A 23 9.86 -3.40 -0.16
N GLY A 24 9.06 -4.46 -0.35
CA GLY A 24 9.55 -5.83 -0.50
C GLY A 24 10.21 -6.09 -1.85
N SER A 25 9.84 -5.33 -2.90
CA SER A 25 10.47 -5.38 -4.21
C SER A 25 11.58 -4.34 -4.38
N LYS A 26 11.75 -3.42 -3.42
CA LYS A 26 12.92 -2.53 -3.40
C LYS A 26 14.08 -3.44 -2.99
N PRO A 27 15.00 -3.78 -3.91
CA PRO A 27 16.22 -4.43 -3.46
C PRO A 27 16.82 -3.46 -2.45
N THR A 28 17.12 -3.94 -1.24
CA THR A 28 18.03 -3.24 -0.35
C THR A 28 19.22 -2.89 -1.23
N LYS A 29 19.35 -1.61 -1.59
CA LYS A 29 20.63 -1.13 -2.07
C LYS A 29 21.50 -1.33 -0.85
N ASP A 30 22.28 -2.41 -0.85
CA ASP A 30 23.51 -2.50 -0.09
C ASP A 30 24.25 -1.20 -0.44
N VAL A 31 24.06 -0.23 0.44
CA VAL A 31 24.90 0.94 0.52
C VAL A 31 26.16 0.39 1.16
N GLU A 32 27.15 0.11 0.31
CA GLU A 32 28.54 -0.11 0.69
C GLU A 32 29.02 0.96 1.68
#